data_AF-A0A9D8L392-F1
#
_entry.id   AF-A0A9D8L392-F1
#
_cell.length_a   1.000
_cell.length_b   1.000
_cell.length_c   1.000
_cell.angle_alpha   90.00
_cell.angle_beta   90.00
_cell.angle_gamma   90.00
#
_symmetry.space_group_name_H-M   'P 1'
#
loop_
_entity.id
_entity.type
_entity.pdbx_description
1 polymer ?
#
loop_
_entity_poly.entity_id
_entity_poly.type
_entity_poly.pdbx_seq_one_letter_code
_entity_poly.pdbx_strand_id
1 'polypeptide(L)'
;KRKVEPAKQVAEAKPKAAPPQKMADAKDAFDTDKIAALLDKTPTASSPAESHSEASLGVQDGQADAKMTQNELDALRAAVQRCWDIPQGWTDPREVTVTIRFALNRDGTVSGVPVVIEGPASQYGQVAADNAVRAILRCGPYQLPPQKYDQWSEVQMRFYPMS
;
A
#
# COMPACT_ATOMS: atom_id res chain seq x y z
N LYS A 1 71.16 -5.08 -7.42
CA LYS A 1 69.82 -4.47 -7.61
C LYS A 1 69.28 -4.14 -6.23
N ARG A 2 69.02 -2.88 -5.92
CA ARG A 2 68.76 -2.37 -4.57
C ARG A 2 67.29 -1.95 -4.48
N LYS A 3 66.62 -2.35 -3.38
CA LYS A 3 65.60 -1.59 -2.63
C LYS A 3 64.22 -1.46 -3.31
N VAL A 4 63.04 -1.50 -2.67
CA VAL A 4 62.60 -1.16 -1.30
C VAL A 4 61.24 -1.84 -1.04
N GLU A 5 61.01 -2.30 0.20
CA GLU A 5 59.72 -2.34 0.90
C GLU A 5 59.95 -1.59 2.25
N PRO A 6 58.95 -1.29 3.10
CA PRO A 6 57.71 -0.51 2.93
C PRO A 6 57.57 0.59 4.04
N ALA A 7 56.62 1.52 3.91
CA ALA A 7 56.20 2.49 4.96
C ALA A 7 55.02 3.32 4.42
N LYS A 8 54.05 3.89 5.16
CA LYS A 8 53.60 3.86 6.55
C LYS A 8 52.37 4.79 6.57
N GLN A 9 51.35 4.42 7.33
CA GLN A 9 50.18 5.23 7.69
C GLN A 9 50.58 6.61 8.25
N VAL A 10 49.77 7.68 8.09
CA VAL A 10 49.24 8.49 9.23
C VAL A 10 48.10 9.45 8.82
N ALA A 11 47.13 9.55 9.75
CA ALA A 11 46.54 10.76 10.34
C ALA A 11 45.34 11.49 9.71
N GLU A 12 44.28 11.49 10.52
CA GLU A 12 43.14 12.42 10.67
C GLU A 12 43.47 13.92 10.51
N ALA A 13 42.49 14.68 10.02
CA ALA A 13 42.20 16.03 10.53
C ALA A 13 40.77 16.48 10.15
N LYS A 14 39.95 16.75 11.17
CA LYS A 14 38.70 17.50 11.10
C LYS A 14 38.97 18.99 11.37
N PRO A 15 38.34 19.93 10.65
CA PRO A 15 37.92 21.22 11.24
C PRO A 15 36.47 21.58 10.83
N LYS A 16 35.48 21.68 11.74
CA LYS A 16 35.00 22.83 12.55
C LYS A 16 34.27 23.98 11.79
N ALA A 17 32.93 23.92 11.83
CA ALA A 17 31.84 24.94 11.85
C ALA A 17 32.01 26.40 11.33
N ALA A 18 31.05 26.88 10.50
CA ALA A 18 29.97 27.85 10.84
C ALA A 18 29.12 28.30 9.59
N PRO A 19 27.84 28.74 9.74
CA PRO A 19 26.80 28.96 8.68
C PRO A 19 26.67 30.46 8.29
N PRO A 20 25.62 31.02 7.59
CA PRO A 20 24.42 30.47 6.89
C PRO A 20 24.19 31.06 5.47
N GLN A 21 23.29 30.49 4.64
CA GLN A 21 22.47 31.29 3.69
C GLN A 21 21.03 30.75 3.57
N LYS A 22 20.12 31.71 3.70
CA LYS A 22 18.66 31.63 3.69
C LYS A 22 18.21 32.07 2.29
N MET A 23 17.51 31.22 1.54
CA MET A 23 16.59 31.59 0.44
C MET A 23 15.58 30.43 0.36
N ALA A 24 14.36 30.58 0.90
CA ALA A 24 13.23 31.31 0.34
C ALA A 24 12.47 30.48 -0.71
N ASP A 25 11.32 29.98 -0.26
CA ASP A 25 10.03 29.97 -0.96
C ASP A 25 9.85 29.15 -2.26
N ALA A 26 9.05 28.08 -2.16
CA ALA A 26 8.09 27.70 -3.19
C ALA A 26 6.84 27.16 -2.50
N LYS A 27 6.05 28.10 -1.99
CA LYS A 27 4.66 27.89 -1.55
C LYS A 27 3.85 27.82 -2.85
N ASP A 28 3.62 26.62 -3.35
CA ASP A 28 2.71 26.42 -4.49
C ASP A 28 1.29 26.68 -3.99
N ALA A 29 0.85 27.92 -4.21
CA ALA A 29 -0.47 28.40 -3.88
C ALA A 29 -1.45 27.80 -4.90
N PHE A 30 -2.17 26.77 -4.48
CA PHE A 30 -3.40 26.36 -5.12
C PHE A 30 -4.42 27.50 -4.98
N ASP A 31 -4.51 28.32 -6.03
CA ASP A 31 -5.40 29.47 -6.14
C ASP A 31 -6.86 28.99 -6.21
N THR A 32 -7.45 28.78 -5.02
CA THR A 32 -8.85 28.33 -4.83
C THR A 32 -9.84 29.48 -5.07
N ASP A 33 -9.37 30.67 -5.43
CA ASP A 33 -10.21 31.84 -5.72
C ASP A 33 -10.75 31.85 -7.16
N LYS A 34 -10.14 31.08 -8.08
CA LYS A 34 -10.59 30.99 -9.48
C LYS A 34 -11.80 30.08 -9.70
N ILE A 35 -12.20 29.27 -8.72
CA ILE A 35 -13.45 28.49 -8.80
C ILE A 35 -14.70 29.34 -8.50
N ALA A 36 -14.55 30.52 -7.87
CA ALA A 36 -15.68 31.36 -7.47
C ALA A 36 -16.40 32.03 -8.67
N ALA A 37 -15.71 32.22 -9.80
CA ALA A 37 -16.28 32.90 -10.96
C ALA A 37 -17.11 31.99 -11.89
N LEU A 38 -17.11 30.68 -11.67
CA LEU A 38 -17.86 29.70 -12.48
C LEU A 38 -19.14 29.21 -11.78
N LEU A 39 -19.39 29.63 -10.54
CA LEU A 39 -20.50 29.14 -9.71
C LEU A 39 -21.68 30.13 -9.56
N ASP A 40 -21.57 31.36 -10.08
CA ASP A 40 -22.62 32.38 -9.98
C ASP A 40 -23.62 32.34 -11.16
N LYS A 41 -24.12 31.15 -11.51
CA LYS A 41 -25.26 31.07 -12.43
C LYS A 41 -26.13 29.84 -12.18
N THR A 42 -26.70 29.77 -10.99
CA THR A 42 -27.91 28.97 -10.76
C THR A 42 -28.70 29.58 -9.60
N PRO A 43 -29.95 30.03 -9.83
CA PRO A 43 -30.75 30.62 -8.76
C PRO A 43 -31.15 29.58 -7.72
N THR A 44 -31.00 30.01 -6.48
CA THR A 44 -31.42 29.44 -5.20
C THR A 44 -32.81 28.78 -5.23
N ALA A 45 -32.91 27.59 -4.61
CA ALA A 45 -33.94 27.30 -3.62
C ALA A 45 -33.56 26.05 -2.79
N SER A 46 -33.29 26.31 -1.50
CA SER A 46 -33.36 25.40 -0.34
C SER A 46 -32.24 24.37 -0.10
N SER A 47 -31.42 24.69 0.91
CA SER A 47 -30.67 23.74 1.77
C SER A 47 -31.62 23.14 2.84
N PRO A 48 -31.30 22.02 3.54
CA PRO A 48 -30.00 21.75 4.15
C PRO A 48 -29.39 20.34 3.96
N ALA A 49 -28.06 20.34 3.87
CA ALA A 49 -27.13 19.33 4.36
C ALA A 49 -27.41 17.85 4.05
N GLU A 50 -26.83 17.33 2.97
CA GLU A 50 -26.36 15.95 2.93
C GLU A 50 -24.99 15.87 2.23
N SER A 51 -24.13 15.07 2.83
CA SER A 51 -22.76 14.79 2.40
C SER A 51 -22.72 14.38 0.93
N HIS A 52 -21.92 15.07 0.13
CA HIS A 52 -21.43 14.50 -1.12
C HIS A 52 -20.44 13.37 -0.78
N SER A 53 -20.98 12.18 -0.48
CA SER A 53 -20.29 10.94 -0.79
C SER A 53 -20.41 10.74 -2.29
N GLU A 54 -19.46 11.31 -3.05
CA GLU A 54 -19.12 10.80 -4.37
C GLU A 54 -18.44 9.43 -4.16
N ALA A 55 -19.26 8.41 -3.87
CA ALA A 55 -18.87 7.04 -4.08
C ALA A 55 -18.81 6.83 -5.59
N SER A 56 -17.64 7.11 -6.16
CA SER A 56 -17.26 6.45 -7.40
C SER A 56 -17.38 4.95 -7.15
N LEU A 57 -18.41 4.35 -7.75
CA LEU A 57 -18.54 2.92 -7.96
C LEU A 57 -17.46 2.50 -8.97
N GLY A 58 -16.20 2.63 -8.56
CA GLY A 58 -15.07 1.98 -9.18
C GLY A 58 -15.16 0.50 -8.85
N VAL A 59 -15.26 -0.32 -9.90
CA VAL A 59 -14.90 -1.75 -9.95
C VAL A 59 -14.95 -2.49 -8.62
N GLN A 60 -16.00 -3.28 -8.44
CA GLN A 60 -16.19 -4.24 -7.36
C GLN A 60 -15.07 -5.30 -7.38
N ASP A 61 -13.89 -4.96 -6.87
CA ASP A 61 -12.91 -5.91 -6.34
C ASP A 61 -13.12 -5.98 -4.81
N GLY A 62 -14.36 -6.29 -4.44
CA GLY A 62 -14.86 -6.25 -3.08
C GLY A 62 -15.42 -7.60 -2.71
N GLN A 63 -14.54 -8.56 -2.45
CA GLN A 63 -14.95 -9.81 -1.82
C GLN A 63 -14.00 -10.19 -0.69
N ALA A 64 -13.58 -9.17 0.07
CA ALA A 64 -13.61 -9.29 1.51
C ALA A 64 -15.03 -8.96 1.92
N ASP A 65 -15.70 -9.90 2.58
CA ASP A 65 -17.00 -9.72 3.21
C ASP A 65 -17.10 -8.30 3.76
N ALA A 66 -18.16 -7.58 3.37
CA ALA A 66 -18.32 -6.11 3.41
C ALA A 66 -18.25 -5.44 4.80
N LYS A 67 -17.54 -6.05 5.75
CA LYS A 67 -17.30 -5.65 7.12
C LYS A 67 -16.15 -4.64 7.24
N MET A 68 -15.15 -4.66 6.35
CA MET A 68 -14.07 -3.65 6.35
C MET A 68 -14.36 -2.49 5.39
N THR A 69 -13.85 -1.29 5.70
CA THR A 69 -13.90 -0.17 4.75
C THR A 69 -12.90 -0.40 3.60
N GLN A 70 -13.16 0.21 2.43
CA GLN A 70 -12.24 0.09 1.29
C GLN A 70 -10.81 0.53 1.63
N ASN A 71 -10.64 1.61 2.40
CA ASN A 71 -9.32 2.07 2.83
C ASN A 71 -8.58 1.04 3.70
N GLU A 72 -9.29 0.35 4.59
CA GLU A 72 -8.68 -0.69 5.44
C GLU A 72 -8.26 -1.92 4.62
N LEU A 73 -9.08 -2.31 3.64
CA LEU A 73 -8.78 -3.39 2.71
C LEU A 73 -7.60 -3.05 1.80
N ASP A 74 -7.57 -1.82 1.27
CA ASP A 74 -6.48 -1.32 0.44
C ASP A 74 -5.16 -1.28 1.22
N ALA A 75 -5.17 -0.78 2.45
CA ALA A 75 -3.99 -0.77 3.32
C ALA A 75 -3.48 -2.20 3.60
N LEU A 76 -4.38 -3.15 3.86
CA LEU A 76 -4.03 -4.55 4.06
C LEU A 76 -3.46 -5.18 2.78
N ARG A 77 -4.11 -4.95 1.63
CA ARG A 77 -3.64 -5.42 0.32
C ARG A 77 -2.26 -4.87 -0.01
N ALA A 78 -2.06 -3.57 0.18
CA ALA A 78 -0.78 -2.90 -0.03
C ALA A 78 0.31 -3.46 0.90
N ALA A 79 -0.03 -3.76 2.14
CA ALA A 79 0.89 -4.40 3.08
C ALA A 79 1.31 -5.79 2.59
N VAL A 80 0.36 -6.64 2.16
CA VAL A 80 0.68 -7.97 1.60
C VAL A 80 1.51 -7.85 0.32
N GLN A 81 1.15 -6.93 -0.57
CA GLN A 81 1.83 -6.72 -1.84
C GLN A 81 3.32 -6.35 -1.66
N ARG A 82 3.70 -5.68 -0.58
CA ARG A 82 5.11 -5.40 -0.26
C ARG A 82 5.96 -6.64 -0.05
N CYS A 83 5.37 -7.75 0.40
CA CYS A 83 6.05 -9.03 0.55
C CYS A 83 5.75 -10.00 -0.61
N TRP A 84 4.87 -9.63 -1.53
CA TRP A 84 4.48 -10.51 -2.62
C TRP A 84 5.52 -10.43 -3.74
N ASP A 85 6.41 -11.41 -3.74
CA ASP A 85 7.44 -11.56 -4.75
C ASP A 85 6.83 -12.19 -6.01
N ILE A 86 6.54 -11.37 -7.01
CA ILE A 86 6.11 -11.81 -8.34
C ILE A 86 7.28 -11.59 -9.31
N PRO A 87 7.70 -12.62 -10.07
CA PRO A 87 8.76 -12.48 -11.07
C PRO A 87 8.45 -11.39 -12.09
N GLN A 88 9.50 -10.68 -12.53
CA GLN A 88 9.37 -9.69 -13.59
C GLN A 88 8.83 -10.35 -14.87
N GLY A 89 7.85 -9.70 -15.51
CA GLY A 89 7.18 -10.21 -16.72
C GLY A 89 5.84 -10.89 -16.46
N TRP A 90 5.44 -11.10 -15.21
CA TRP A 90 4.12 -11.61 -14.85
C TRP A 90 3.12 -10.46 -14.67
N THR A 91 2.90 -9.72 -15.75
CA THR A 91 2.09 -8.50 -15.75
C THR A 91 0.62 -8.75 -16.10
N ASP A 92 0.25 -9.93 -16.62
CA ASP A 92 -1.15 -10.21 -16.93
C ASP A 92 -1.91 -10.64 -15.67
N PRO A 93 -2.85 -9.82 -15.16
CA PRO A 93 -3.55 -10.13 -13.93
C PRO A 93 -4.43 -11.38 -14.06
N ARG A 94 -4.85 -11.81 -15.25
CA ARG A 94 -5.68 -13.01 -15.42
C ARG A 94 -4.89 -14.28 -15.18
N GLU A 95 -3.56 -14.20 -15.24
CA GLU A 95 -2.67 -15.35 -15.04
C GLU A 95 -2.11 -15.46 -13.61
N VAL A 96 -2.21 -14.38 -12.81
CA VAL A 96 -1.62 -14.32 -11.46
C VAL A 96 -2.55 -13.78 -10.37
N THR A 97 -3.81 -13.46 -10.71
CA THR A 97 -4.81 -13.12 -9.70
C THR A 97 -5.13 -14.31 -8.82
N VAL A 98 -5.06 -14.15 -7.50
CA VAL A 98 -5.43 -15.18 -6.53
C VAL A 98 -6.35 -14.62 -5.46
N THR A 99 -7.34 -15.39 -5.02
CA THR A 99 -8.22 -15.07 -3.90
C THR A 99 -7.87 -15.96 -2.72
N ILE A 100 -7.52 -15.37 -1.58
CA ILE A 100 -7.07 -16.09 -0.39
C ILE A 100 -7.91 -15.66 0.80
N ARG A 101 -8.28 -16.64 1.63
CA ARG A 101 -8.93 -16.44 2.93
C ARG A 101 -7.96 -16.74 4.06
N PHE A 102 -7.86 -15.84 5.03
CA PHE A 102 -7.00 -15.99 6.19
C PHE A 102 -7.59 -15.29 7.41
N ALA A 103 -7.18 -15.74 8.59
CA ALA A 103 -7.60 -15.15 9.86
C ALA A 103 -6.47 -14.33 10.47
N LEU A 104 -6.82 -13.30 11.23
CA LEU A 104 -5.90 -12.43 11.94
C LEU A 104 -6.21 -12.41 13.44
N ASN A 105 -5.18 -12.33 14.27
CA ASN A 105 -5.30 -12.08 15.69
C ASN A 105 -5.49 -10.58 15.97
N ARG A 106 -5.95 -10.21 17.17
CA ARG A 106 -6.14 -8.80 17.56
C ARG A 106 -4.88 -7.95 17.48
N ASP A 107 -3.71 -8.57 17.61
CA ASP A 107 -2.40 -7.93 17.46
C ASP A 107 -1.94 -7.78 15.99
N GLY A 108 -2.73 -8.29 15.04
CA GLY A 108 -2.45 -8.20 13.61
C GLY A 108 -1.62 -9.36 13.06
N THR A 109 -1.15 -10.30 13.87
CA THR A 109 -0.51 -11.53 13.37
C THR A 109 -1.50 -12.43 12.64
N VAL A 110 -0.99 -13.20 11.69
CA VAL A 110 -1.79 -14.21 10.98
C VAL A 110 -2.07 -15.38 11.91
N SER A 111 -3.33 -15.78 11.96
CA SER A 111 -3.80 -16.94 12.70
C SER A 111 -3.99 -18.12 11.75
N GLY A 112 -3.28 -19.22 12.02
CA GLY A 112 -3.32 -20.42 11.20
C GLY A 112 -2.65 -20.25 9.83
N VAL A 113 -3.11 -21.03 8.85
CA VAL A 113 -2.55 -21.05 7.49
C VAL A 113 -3.56 -20.41 6.52
N PRO A 114 -3.16 -19.41 5.73
CA PRO A 114 -3.99 -18.86 4.66
C PRO A 114 -4.41 -19.94 3.65
N VAL A 115 -5.67 -19.89 3.23
CA VAL A 115 -6.28 -20.86 2.31
C VAL A 115 -6.57 -20.18 0.98
N VAL A 116 -6.05 -20.75 -0.11
CA VAL A 116 -6.37 -20.30 -1.47
C VAL A 116 -7.78 -20.74 -1.81
N ILE A 117 -8.66 -19.78 -2.07
CA ILE A 117 -10.07 -20.01 -2.43
C ILE A 117 -10.21 -20.11 -3.94
N GLU A 118 -9.53 -19.24 -4.67
CA GLU A 118 -9.55 -19.21 -6.12
C GLU A 118 -8.17 -18.80 -6.66
N GLY A 119 -7.78 -19.39 -7.77
CA GLY A 119 -6.56 -19.06 -8.48
C GLY A 119 -6.77 -19.15 -9.99
N PRO A 120 -5.88 -18.58 -10.79
CA PRO A 120 -6.06 -18.50 -12.22
C PRO A 120 -5.69 -19.85 -12.86
N ALA A 121 -6.40 -20.22 -13.92
CA ALA A 121 -6.10 -21.40 -14.72
C ALA A 121 -4.93 -21.14 -15.70
N SER A 122 -3.78 -20.71 -15.16
CA SER A 122 -2.54 -20.47 -15.89
C SER A 122 -1.38 -21.26 -15.28
N GLN A 123 -0.33 -21.48 -16.06
CA GLN A 123 0.94 -22.07 -15.62
C GLN A 123 1.57 -21.31 -14.43
N TYR A 124 1.26 -20.02 -14.27
CA TYR A 124 1.77 -19.19 -13.18
C TYR A 124 0.91 -19.26 -11.91
N GLY A 125 -0.33 -19.75 -12.00
CA GLY A 125 -1.33 -19.60 -10.94
C GLY A 125 -0.95 -20.25 -9.61
N GLN A 126 -0.39 -21.46 -9.65
CA GLN A 126 0.06 -22.16 -8.43
C GLN A 126 1.21 -21.42 -7.73
N VAL A 127 2.19 -20.93 -8.50
CA VAL A 127 3.33 -20.20 -7.96
C VAL A 127 2.89 -18.84 -7.42
N ALA A 128 1.98 -18.15 -8.13
CA ALA A 128 1.41 -16.89 -7.66
C ALA A 128 0.66 -17.08 -6.33
N ALA A 129 -0.13 -18.15 -6.21
CA ALA A 129 -0.88 -18.48 -5.00
C ALA A 129 0.06 -18.79 -3.83
N ASP A 130 1.07 -19.63 -4.04
CA ASP A 130 2.05 -19.97 -3.00
C ASP A 130 2.88 -18.75 -2.55
N ASN A 131 3.28 -17.90 -3.49
CA ASN A 131 3.96 -16.64 -3.18
C ASN A 131 3.05 -15.69 -2.39
N ALA A 132 1.76 -15.62 -2.71
CA ALA A 132 0.80 -14.78 -1.99
C ALA A 132 0.54 -15.30 -0.56
N VAL A 133 0.41 -16.61 -0.37
CA VAL A 133 0.31 -17.22 0.98
C VAL A 133 1.57 -16.90 1.80
N ARG A 134 2.76 -17.05 1.22
CA ARG A 134 4.01 -16.68 1.88
C ARG A 134 4.08 -15.18 2.19
N ALA A 135 3.61 -14.32 1.29
CA ALA A 135 3.56 -12.89 1.51
C ALA A 135 2.68 -12.52 2.70
N ILE A 136 1.50 -13.13 2.83
CA ILE A 136 0.59 -12.91 3.95
C ILE A 136 1.26 -13.27 5.28
N LEU A 137 1.92 -14.43 5.34
CA LEU A 137 2.61 -14.88 6.54
C LEU A 137 3.84 -14.01 6.88
N ARG A 138 4.54 -13.51 5.87
CA ARG A 138 5.81 -12.76 6.03
C ARG A 138 5.60 -11.28 6.38
N CYS A 139 4.55 -10.65 5.87
CA CYS A 139 4.31 -9.22 6.05
C CYS A 139 3.54 -8.86 7.31
N GLY A 140 2.99 -9.85 8.03
CA GLY A 140 2.44 -9.63 9.35
C GLY A 140 3.51 -9.16 10.35
N PRO A 141 3.10 -8.52 11.46
CA PRO A 141 1.71 -8.21 11.85
C PRO A 141 1.12 -7.01 11.09
N TYR A 142 -0.18 -7.07 10.81
CA TYR A 142 -0.92 -6.02 10.10
C TYR A 142 -1.51 -4.98 11.05
N GLN A 143 -1.43 -3.71 10.65
CA GLN A 143 -1.90 -2.62 11.48
C GLN A 143 -3.37 -2.28 11.15
N LEU A 144 -4.28 -2.87 11.93
CA LEU A 144 -5.73 -2.73 11.76
C LEU A 144 -6.38 -2.15 13.02
N PRO A 145 -7.50 -1.42 12.91
CA PRO A 145 -8.13 -0.78 14.06
C PRO A 145 -8.70 -1.83 15.04
N PRO A 146 -8.20 -1.92 16.28
CA PRO A 146 -8.54 -3.01 17.23
C PRO A 146 -10.01 -3.02 17.63
N GLN A 147 -10.64 -1.85 17.63
CA GLN A 147 -12.06 -1.64 17.89
C GLN A 147 -12.98 -2.29 16.84
N LYS A 148 -12.45 -2.62 15.64
CA LYS A 148 -13.18 -3.28 14.56
C LYS A 148 -12.81 -4.75 14.39
N TYR A 149 -12.19 -5.39 15.38
CA TYR A 149 -11.69 -6.77 15.24
C TYR A 149 -12.69 -7.77 14.64
N ASP A 150 -13.95 -7.73 15.04
CA ASP A 150 -14.98 -8.62 14.48
C ASP A 150 -15.15 -8.46 12.95
N GLN A 151 -14.85 -7.28 12.42
CA GLN A 151 -14.97 -6.96 11.01
C GLN A 151 -13.79 -7.48 10.17
N TRP A 152 -12.63 -7.76 10.78
CA TRP A 152 -11.41 -8.13 10.07
C TRP A 152 -10.67 -9.34 10.62
N SER A 153 -11.22 -9.99 11.64
CA SER A 153 -10.68 -11.23 12.21
C SER A 153 -10.59 -12.37 11.19
N GLU A 154 -11.47 -12.38 10.20
CA GLU A 154 -11.39 -13.21 9.00
C GLU A 154 -11.46 -12.32 7.77
N VAL A 155 -10.51 -12.50 6.86
CA VAL A 155 -10.40 -11.74 5.61
C VAL A 155 -10.34 -12.72 4.46
N GLN A 156 -11.22 -12.54 3.49
CA GLN A 156 -11.06 -13.11 2.16
C GLN A 156 -10.68 -11.96 1.24
N MET A 157 -9.60 -12.05 0.46
CA MET A 157 -9.31 -10.97 -0.48
C MET A 157 -8.65 -11.46 -1.74
N ARG A 158 -8.96 -10.75 -2.82
CA ARG A 158 -8.35 -10.93 -4.12
C ARG A 158 -7.07 -10.09 -4.20
N PHE A 159 -6.02 -10.74 -4.67
CA PHE A 159 -4.70 -10.19 -4.88
C PHE A 159 -4.38 -10.21 -6.38
N TYR A 160 -3.83 -9.10 -6.86
CA TYR A 160 -3.36 -8.92 -8.24
C TYR A 160 -2.03 -8.15 -8.22
N PRO A 161 -1.14 -8.36 -9.21
CA PRO A 161 0.10 -7.60 -9.33
C PRO A 161 -0.21 -6.11 -9.45
N MET A 162 0.58 -5.26 -8.79
CA MET A 162 0.52 -3.83 -9.09
C MET A 162 1.16 -3.59 -10.46
N SER A 163 0.42 -2.94 -11.36
CA SER A 163 0.92 -2.47 -12.65
C SER A 163 1.93 -1.35 -12.50
#